data_AF-A0A2V9M842-F1
#
_entry.id   AF-A0A2V9M842-F1
#
_cell.length_a   1.000
_cell.length_b   1.000
_cell.length_c   1.000
_cell.angle_alpha   90.00
_cell.angle_beta   90.00
_cell.angle_gamma   90.00
#
_symmetry.space_group_name_H-M   'P 1'
#
loop_
_entity.id
_entity.type
_entity.pdbx_description
1 polymer ?
#
loop_
_entity_poly.entity_id
_entity_poly.type
_entity_poly.pdbx_seq_one_letter_code
_entity_poly.pdbx_strand_id
1 'polypeptide(L)'
;MKVWECPYETEVLQAVQSGQWERLIHSHASVCAICQEVVQVAEWMQVLAATPENEPALPSPAQIWWKAQWLEKQAAGEQATRPIAIFQHVACVVAVLSLVSLSAWKWPEIQGGLNVFKQAWPRDWSLAPLTSLSLSLISLALGLFCTTLIATLYTLLADNGLGKE
;
A
#
# COMPACT_ATOMS: atom_id res chain seq x y z
N MET A 1 -30.90 -34.74 -15.17
CA MET A 1 -32.13 -34.51 -14.37
C MET A 1 -33.25 -34.19 -15.33
N LYS A 2 -34.42 -34.83 -15.19
CA LYS A 2 -35.55 -34.64 -16.12
C LYS A 2 -36.31 -33.41 -15.67
N VAL A 3 -36.26 -32.33 -16.47
CA VAL A 3 -37.04 -31.13 -16.23
C VAL A 3 -38.50 -31.50 -16.47
N TRP A 4 -39.33 -31.41 -15.44
CA TRP A 4 -40.77 -31.51 -15.58
C TRP A 4 -41.26 -30.08 -15.80
N GLU A 5 -41.45 -29.69 -17.06
CA GLU A 5 -42.02 -28.39 -17.40
C GLU A 5 -43.53 -28.41 -17.11
N CYS A 6 -44.01 -27.39 -16.39
CA CYS A 6 -45.43 -27.22 -16.17
C CYS A 6 -46.05 -26.48 -17.37
N PRO A 7 -47.11 -26.99 -18.02
CA PRO A 7 -47.73 -26.32 -19.16
C PRO A 7 -48.26 -24.91 -18.84
N TYR A 8 -48.63 -24.66 -17.59
CA TYR A 8 -49.22 -23.41 -17.11
C TYR A 8 -48.18 -22.41 -16.58
N GLU A 9 -46.89 -22.74 -16.64
CA GLU A 9 -45.82 -21.91 -16.07
C GLU A 9 -45.78 -20.49 -16.66
N THR A 10 -45.90 -20.37 -17.98
CA THR A 10 -45.89 -19.07 -18.66
C THR A 10 -47.09 -18.21 -18.30
N GLU A 11 -48.27 -18.83 -18.14
CA GLU A 11 -49.50 -18.14 -17.77
C GLU A 11 -49.45 -17.65 -16.31
N VAL A 12 -48.87 -18.45 -15.40
CA VAL A 12 -48.60 -18.05 -14.02
C VAL A 12 -47.61 -16.88 -13.97
N LEU A 13 -46.51 -16.93 -14.73
CA LEU A 13 -45.55 -15.83 -14.82
C LEU A 13 -46.21 -14.52 -15.30
N GLN A 14 -47.07 -14.61 -16.32
CA GLN A 14 -47.79 -13.45 -16.84
C GLN A 14 -48.79 -12.89 -15.81
N ALA A 15 -49.48 -13.76 -15.07
CA ALA A 15 -50.38 -13.36 -13.99
C ALA A 15 -49.64 -12.63 -12.86
N VAL A 16 -48.45 -13.13 -12.46
CA VAL A 16 -47.61 -12.47 -11.44
C VAL A 16 -47.11 -11.11 -11.91
N GLN A 17 -46.67 -10.99 -13.18
CA GLN A 17 -46.17 -9.72 -13.72
C GLN A 17 -47.27 -8.66 -13.90
N SER A 18 -48.44 -9.07 -14.36
CA SER A 18 -49.58 -8.16 -14.62
C SER A 18 -50.42 -7.88 -13.38
N GLY A 19 -50.27 -8.68 -12.31
CA GLY A 19 -51.14 -8.67 -11.14
C GLY A 19 -52.56 -9.20 -11.40
N GLN A 20 -52.85 -9.72 -12.59
CA GLN A 20 -54.17 -10.21 -12.98
C GLN A 20 -54.25 -11.72 -12.84
N TRP A 21 -54.99 -12.18 -11.84
CA TRP A 21 -55.15 -13.60 -11.54
C TRP A 21 -56.50 -14.14 -12.00
N GLU A 22 -56.47 -15.06 -12.97
CA GLU A 22 -57.63 -15.87 -13.29
C GLU A 22 -57.78 -17.01 -12.29
N ARG A 23 -59.04 -17.32 -11.90
CA ARG A 23 -59.34 -18.26 -10.80
C ARG A 23 -58.72 -19.65 -11.01
N LEU A 24 -58.68 -20.12 -12.26
CA LEU A 24 -58.10 -21.42 -12.62
C LEU A 24 -56.58 -21.43 -12.41
N ILE A 25 -55.87 -20.40 -12.89
CA ILE A 25 -54.41 -20.27 -12.80
C ILE A 25 -53.97 -20.08 -11.35
N HIS A 26 -54.70 -19.26 -10.57
CA HIS A 26 -54.42 -19.09 -9.15
C HIS A 26 -54.60 -20.40 -8.37
N SER A 27 -55.65 -21.18 -8.67
CA SER A 27 -55.85 -22.49 -8.05
C SER A 27 -54.74 -23.49 -8.42
N HIS A 28 -54.28 -23.48 -9.67
CA HIS A 28 -53.17 -24.32 -10.12
C HIS A 28 -51.85 -23.98 -9.42
N ALA A 29 -51.51 -22.69 -9.33
CA ALA A 29 -50.29 -22.21 -8.69
C ALA A 29 -50.21 -22.59 -7.19
N SER A 30 -51.36 -22.75 -6.52
CA SER A 30 -51.41 -23.20 -5.12
C SER A 30 -51.14 -24.70 -4.91
N VAL A 31 -51.23 -25.51 -5.96
CA VAL A 31 -51.08 -26.98 -5.88
C VAL A 31 -49.80 -27.47 -6.56
N CYS A 32 -49.35 -26.79 -7.61
CA CYS A 32 -48.15 -27.17 -8.35
C CYS A 32 -46.88 -26.58 -7.72
N ALA A 33 -45.97 -27.43 -7.24
CA ALA A 33 -44.72 -27.01 -6.59
C ALA A 33 -43.84 -26.12 -7.49
N ILE A 34 -43.78 -26.41 -8.80
CA ILE A 34 -42.99 -25.62 -9.75
C ILE A 34 -43.55 -24.20 -9.86
N CYS A 35 -44.87 -24.08 -10.07
CA CYS A 35 -45.51 -22.77 -10.18
C CYS A 35 -45.44 -21.99 -8.86
N GLN A 36 -45.48 -22.67 -7.71
CA GLN A 36 -45.33 -22.03 -6.41
C GLN A 36 -43.95 -21.40 -6.23
N GLU A 37 -42.88 -22.10 -6.61
CA GLU A 37 -41.51 -21.56 -6.59
C GLU A 37 -41.38 -20.36 -7.53
N VAL A 38 -41.94 -20.45 -8.74
CA VAL A 38 -41.95 -19.37 -9.72
C VAL A 38 -42.64 -18.12 -9.19
N VAL A 39 -43.81 -18.26 -8.54
CA VAL A 39 -44.52 -17.14 -7.91
C VAL A 39 -43.66 -16.52 -6.82
N GLN A 40 -43.06 -17.33 -5.94
CA GLN A 40 -42.27 -16.83 -4.83
C GLN A 40 -41.02 -16.06 -5.30
N VAL A 41 -40.31 -16.56 -6.32
CA VAL A 41 -39.14 -15.89 -6.90
C VAL A 41 -39.56 -14.60 -7.61
N ALA A 42 -40.64 -14.64 -8.39
CA ALA A 42 -41.11 -13.48 -9.13
C ALA A 42 -41.60 -12.37 -8.18
N GLU A 43 -42.32 -12.70 -7.12
CA GLU A 43 -42.71 -11.74 -6.06
C GLU A 43 -41.47 -11.14 -5.38
N TRP A 44 -40.46 -11.96 -5.06
CA TRP A 44 -39.23 -11.47 -4.46
C TRP A 44 -38.48 -10.51 -5.40
N MET A 45 -38.40 -10.82 -6.69
CA MET A 45 -37.81 -9.92 -7.68
C MET A 45 -38.59 -8.62 -7.86
N GLN A 46 -39.92 -8.66 -7.80
CA GLN A 46 -40.73 -7.45 -7.82
C GLN A 46 -40.49 -6.58 -6.59
N VAL A 47 -40.36 -7.18 -5.41
CA VAL A 47 -40.01 -6.47 -4.18
C VAL A 47 -38.61 -5.87 -4.27
N LEU A 48 -37.65 -6.62 -4.82
CA LEU A 48 -36.28 -6.13 -5.03
C LEU A 48 -36.25 -4.95 -6.00
N ALA A 49 -36.98 -5.04 -7.12
CA ALA A 49 -37.09 -3.97 -8.10
C ALA A 49 -37.86 -2.75 -7.58
N ALA A 50 -38.83 -2.95 -6.69
CA ALA A 50 -39.59 -1.88 -6.04
C ALA A 50 -38.85 -1.28 -4.83
N THR A 51 -37.81 -1.94 -4.34
CA THR A 51 -36.96 -1.38 -3.29
C THR A 51 -36.21 -0.22 -3.92
N PRO A 52 -36.38 1.03 -3.42
CA PRO A 52 -35.62 2.14 -3.93
C PRO A 52 -34.15 1.82 -3.68
N GLU A 53 -33.42 1.51 -4.74
CA GLU A 53 -31.97 1.52 -4.73
C GLU A 53 -31.59 2.93 -4.31
N ASN A 54 -31.28 3.08 -3.03
CA ASN A 54 -30.50 4.20 -2.52
C ASN A 54 -29.05 3.95 -2.96
N GLU A 55 -28.87 3.64 -4.24
CA GLU A 55 -27.57 3.49 -4.85
C GLU A 55 -26.94 4.87 -4.74
N PRO A 56 -25.84 4.99 -3.97
CA PRO A 56 -25.12 6.24 -3.93
C PRO A 56 -24.77 6.57 -5.38
N ALA A 57 -25.13 7.77 -5.82
CA ALA A 57 -24.92 8.22 -7.20
C ALA A 57 -23.53 7.77 -7.66
N LEU A 58 -23.51 6.86 -8.64
CA LEU A 58 -22.28 6.26 -9.14
C LEU A 58 -21.30 7.39 -9.45
N PRO A 59 -20.05 7.32 -8.95
CA PRO A 59 -19.07 8.37 -9.19
C PRO A 59 -18.91 8.54 -10.70
N SER A 60 -18.75 9.78 -11.15
CA SER A 60 -18.74 10.06 -12.57
C SER A 60 -17.66 9.22 -13.28
N PRO A 61 -17.94 8.65 -14.46
CA PRO A 61 -16.97 7.82 -15.17
C PRO A 61 -15.60 8.49 -15.36
N ALA A 62 -15.61 9.82 -15.47
CA ALA A 62 -14.40 10.65 -15.53
C ALA A 62 -13.53 10.54 -14.27
N GLN A 63 -14.12 10.47 -13.07
CA GLN A 63 -13.39 10.31 -11.81
C GLN A 63 -12.75 8.93 -11.72
N ILE A 64 -13.45 7.89 -12.16
CA ILE A 64 -12.93 6.52 -12.20
C ILE A 64 -11.74 6.43 -13.16
N TRP A 65 -11.89 6.97 -14.37
CA TRP A 65 -10.83 6.99 -15.37
C TRP A 65 -9.61 7.78 -14.92
N TRP A 66 -9.81 8.97 -14.33
CA TRP A 66 -8.73 9.79 -13.82
C TRP A 66 -7.97 9.10 -12.67
N LYS A 67 -8.70 8.43 -11.76
CA LYS A 67 -8.09 7.66 -10.68
C LYS A 67 -7.27 6.48 -11.23
N ALA A 68 -7.79 5.77 -12.22
CA ALA A 68 -7.07 4.68 -12.87
C ALA A 68 -5.77 5.17 -13.53
N GLN A 69 -5.84 6.29 -14.24
CA GLN A 69 -4.69 6.85 -14.93
C GLN A 69 -3.65 7.45 -13.97
N TRP A 70 -4.08 7.98 -12.82
CA TRP A 70 -3.17 8.36 -11.76
C TRP A 70 -2.40 7.15 -11.24
N LEU A 71 -3.10 6.06 -10.92
CA LEU A 71 -2.48 4.84 -10.39
C LEU A 71 -1.47 4.25 -11.37
N GLU A 72 -1.79 4.24 -12.66
CA GLU A 72 -0.88 3.80 -13.71
C GLU A 72 0.39 4.68 -13.80
N LYS A 73 0.22 6.01 -13.71
CA LYS A 73 1.36 6.94 -13.69
C LYS A 73 2.22 6.80 -12.44
N GLN A 74 1.63 6.50 -11.29
CA GLN A 74 2.40 6.20 -10.07
C GLN A 74 3.20 4.91 -10.23
N ALA A 75 2.59 3.85 -10.76
CA ALA A 75 3.29 2.59 -11.01
C ALA A 75 4.47 2.77 -12.01
N ALA A 76 4.29 3.59 -13.05
CA ALA A 76 5.36 3.93 -14.00
C ALA A 76 6.43 4.84 -13.37
N GLY A 77 6.02 5.80 -12.53
CA GLY A 77 6.92 6.69 -11.81
C GLY A 77 7.81 5.97 -10.81
N GLU A 78 7.26 5.04 -10.05
CA GLU A 78 8.02 4.21 -9.09
C GLU A 78 9.12 3.38 -9.79
N GLN A 79 8.85 2.88 -10.99
CA GLN A 79 9.86 2.16 -11.78
C GLN A 79 11.00 3.09 -12.23
N ALA A 80 10.71 4.34 -12.56
CA ALA A 80 11.72 5.31 -13.01
C ALA A 80 12.52 5.94 -11.86
N THR A 81 11.95 6.06 -10.65
CA THR A 81 12.63 6.67 -9.49
C THR A 81 13.47 5.69 -8.67
N ARG A 82 13.19 4.38 -8.75
CA ARG A 82 14.00 3.33 -8.11
C ARG A 82 15.52 3.44 -8.39
N PRO A 83 16.00 3.60 -9.64
CA PRO A 83 17.43 3.69 -9.89
C PRO A 83 18.06 4.96 -9.31
N ILE A 84 17.37 6.10 -9.36
CA ILE A 84 17.88 7.38 -8.86
C ILE A 84 18.09 7.31 -7.34
N ALA A 85 17.14 6.70 -6.62
CA ALA A 85 17.31 6.45 -5.20
C ALA A 85 18.57 5.61 -4.94
N ILE A 86 18.75 4.49 -5.64
CA ILE A 86 19.93 3.62 -5.46
C ILE A 86 21.25 4.38 -5.66
N PHE A 87 21.36 5.22 -6.71
CA PHE A 87 22.57 6.00 -6.97
C PHE A 87 22.90 7.00 -5.86
N GLN A 88 21.89 7.68 -5.31
CA GLN A 88 22.10 8.61 -4.19
C GLN A 88 22.63 7.89 -2.94
N HIS A 89 22.15 6.67 -2.69
CA HIS A 89 22.62 5.85 -1.56
C HIS A 89 24.06 5.35 -1.80
N VAL A 90 24.38 4.87 -3.00
CA VAL A 90 25.74 4.45 -3.38
C VAL A 90 26.72 5.61 -3.25
N ALA A 91 26.36 6.79 -3.74
CA ALA A 91 27.20 7.99 -3.63
C ALA A 91 27.51 8.35 -2.16
N CYS A 92 26.53 8.20 -1.26
CA CYS A 92 26.71 8.46 0.16
C CYS A 92 27.69 7.47 0.81
N VAL A 93 27.55 6.17 0.51
CA VAL A 93 28.48 5.13 1.00
C VAL A 93 29.90 5.37 0.50
N VAL A 94 30.07 5.67 -0.78
CA VAL A 94 31.39 5.95 -1.37
C VAL A 94 32.01 7.22 -0.77
N ALA A 95 31.22 8.26 -0.54
CA ALA A 95 31.69 9.50 0.09
C ALA A 95 32.21 9.24 1.52
N VAL A 96 31.50 8.45 2.32
CA VAL A 96 31.93 8.06 3.67
C VAL A 96 33.23 7.24 3.62
N LEU A 97 33.27 6.20 2.78
CA LEU A 97 34.43 5.32 2.68
C LEU A 97 35.68 6.07 2.22
N SER A 98 35.54 6.99 1.27
CA SER A 98 36.64 7.82 0.80
C SER A 98 37.13 8.78 1.91
N LEU A 99 36.22 9.38 2.68
CA LEU A 99 36.58 10.25 3.80
C LEU A 99 37.37 9.48 4.88
N VAL A 100 36.91 8.28 5.25
CA VAL A 100 37.59 7.42 6.22
C VAL A 100 38.96 6.98 5.70
N SER A 101 39.04 6.58 4.44
CA SER A 101 40.30 6.13 3.82
C SER A 101 41.33 7.26 3.74
N LEU A 102 40.90 8.47 3.33
CA LEU A 102 41.76 9.65 3.31
C LEU A 102 42.23 10.04 4.71
N SER A 103 41.34 9.96 5.70
CA SER A 103 41.68 10.24 7.09
C SER A 103 42.69 9.24 7.66
N ALA A 104 42.57 7.96 7.32
CA ALA A 104 43.52 6.93 7.71
C ALA A 104 44.88 7.10 7.03
N TRP A 105 44.91 7.49 5.74
CA TRP A 105 46.17 7.71 5.02
C TRP A 105 46.89 8.98 5.52
N LYS A 106 46.16 10.07 5.72
CA LYS A 106 46.73 11.34 6.20
C LYS A 106 46.82 11.45 7.72
N TRP A 107 46.60 10.34 8.43
CA TRP A 107 46.68 10.27 9.89
C TRP A 107 47.93 10.92 10.51
N PRO A 108 49.17 10.73 9.99
CA PRO A 108 50.34 11.37 10.60
C PRO A 108 50.37 12.90 10.43
N GLU A 109 49.88 13.44 9.31
CA GLU A 109 49.77 14.90 9.10
C GLU A 109 48.63 15.50 9.95
N ILE A 110 47.52 14.76 10.05
CA ILE A 110 46.39 15.10 10.93
C ILE A 110 46.83 15.12 12.38
N GLN A 111 47.65 14.16 12.82
CA GLN A 111 48.25 14.16 14.16
C GLN A 111 49.14 15.38 14.39
N GLY A 112 49.93 15.80 13.40
CA GLY A 112 50.73 17.03 13.47
C GLY A 112 49.87 18.28 13.69
N GLY A 113 48.82 18.44 12.89
CA GLY A 113 47.85 19.54 13.02
C GLY A 113 47.08 19.49 14.34
N LEU A 114 46.63 18.31 14.77
CA LEU A 114 45.97 18.11 16.06
C LEU A 114 46.88 18.40 17.24
N ASN A 115 48.18 18.09 17.15
CA ASN A 115 49.13 18.39 18.22
C ASN A 115 49.36 19.89 18.37
N VAL A 116 49.53 20.61 17.25
CA VAL A 116 49.61 22.09 17.24
C VAL A 116 48.31 22.71 17.76
N PHE A 117 47.17 22.20 17.31
CA PHE A 117 45.86 22.63 17.78
C PHE A 117 45.66 22.36 19.27
N LYS A 118 46.09 21.20 19.77
CA LYS A 118 46.05 20.83 21.20
C LYS A 118 47.00 21.70 22.04
N GLN A 119 48.10 22.18 21.46
CA GLN A 119 49.04 23.11 22.11
C GLN A 119 48.57 24.57 22.06
N ALA A 120 47.89 24.97 20.97
CA ALA A 120 47.31 26.29 20.77
C ALA A 120 45.89 26.42 21.36
N TRP A 121 45.30 25.30 21.79
CA TRP A 121 44.03 25.27 22.51
C TRP A 121 44.23 25.97 23.86
N PRO A 122 43.34 26.90 24.27
CA PRO A 122 43.51 27.64 25.51
C PRO A 122 43.63 26.67 26.70
N ARG A 123 44.78 26.71 27.40
CA ARG A 123 45.10 25.87 28.57
C ARG A 123 44.21 26.19 29.79
N ASP A 124 43.37 27.20 29.67
CA ASP A 124 42.56 27.89 30.67
C ASP A 124 41.04 27.69 30.48
N TRP A 125 40.60 26.95 29.44
CA TRP A 125 39.23 26.42 29.35
C TRP A 125 39.03 25.30 30.41
N SER A 126 38.90 25.69 31.68
CA SER A 126 38.64 24.78 32.80
C SER A 126 37.15 24.38 32.86
N LEU A 127 36.63 23.81 31.77
CA LEU A 127 35.34 23.11 31.75
C LEU A 127 35.58 21.59 31.88
N ALA A 128 36.14 21.21 33.02
CA ALA A 128 36.32 19.82 33.45
C ALA A 128 35.03 18.95 33.45
N PRO A 129 33.79 19.47 33.54
CA PRO A 129 32.61 18.60 33.47
C PRO A 129 32.10 18.32 32.05
N LEU A 130 32.69 18.89 30.98
CA LEU A 130 32.19 18.72 29.60
C LEU A 130 32.95 17.68 28.75
N THR A 131 34.04 17.10 29.26
CA THR A 131 34.83 16.08 28.55
C THR A 131 34.21 14.68 28.57
N SER A 132 33.38 14.36 29.56
CA SER A 132 32.56 13.14 29.59
C SER A 132 31.37 13.22 28.62
N LEU A 133 30.81 14.44 28.47
CA LEU A 133 29.74 14.74 27.51
C LEU A 133 30.22 14.63 26.06
N SER A 134 31.43 15.08 25.74
CA SER A 134 31.95 15.00 24.36
C SER A 134 32.21 13.56 23.89
N LEU A 135 32.77 12.69 24.74
CA LEU A 135 32.94 11.26 24.43
C LEU A 135 31.61 10.51 24.26
N SER A 136 30.62 10.86 25.08
CA SER A 136 29.26 10.31 24.98
C SER A 136 28.56 10.77 23.69
N LEU A 137 28.72 12.04 23.31
CA LEU A 137 28.18 12.58 22.05
C LEU A 137 28.84 11.97 20.81
N ILE A 138 30.16 11.73 20.84
CA ILE A 138 30.88 11.06 19.75
C ILE A 138 30.42 9.60 19.62
N SER A 139 30.25 8.90 20.75
CA SER A 139 29.75 7.52 20.76
C SER A 139 28.31 7.43 20.27
N LEU A 140 27.46 8.39 20.65
CA LEU A 140 26.08 8.50 20.18
C LEU A 140 26.03 8.78 18.67
N ALA A 141 26.87 9.68 18.17
CA ALA A 141 26.94 10.01 16.74
C ALA A 141 27.43 8.81 15.92
N LEU A 142 28.44 8.07 16.40
CA LEU A 142 28.93 6.87 15.75
C LEU A 142 27.89 5.73 15.79
N GLY A 143 27.20 5.57 16.92
CA GLY A 143 26.10 4.63 17.06
C GLY A 143 24.95 4.94 16.10
N LEU A 144 24.52 6.20 16.04
CA LEU A 144 23.50 6.66 15.09
C LEU A 144 23.95 6.37 13.65
N PHE A 145 25.20 6.69 13.31
CA PHE A 145 25.77 6.42 12.00
C PHE A 145 25.79 4.92 11.64
N CYS A 146 26.18 4.05 12.58
CA CYS A 146 26.14 2.61 12.39
C CYS A 146 24.70 2.08 12.25
N THR A 147 23.75 2.59 13.05
CA THR A 147 22.35 2.18 12.95
C THR A 147 21.72 2.63 11.64
N THR A 148 22.07 3.82 11.13
CA THR A 148 21.60 4.27 9.82
C THR A 148 22.19 3.41 8.71
N LEU A 149 23.48 3.06 8.78
CA LEU A 149 24.11 2.16 7.81
C LEU A 149 23.48 0.76 7.82
N ILE A 150 23.25 0.18 8.99
CA ILE A 150 22.63 -1.14 9.13
C ILE A 150 21.19 -1.11 8.63
N ALA A 151 20.40 -0.11 9.02
CA ALA A 151 19.02 0.05 8.54
C ALA A 151 18.98 0.18 7.01
N THR A 152 19.89 0.96 6.42
CA THR A 152 20.00 1.08 4.95
C THR A 152 20.43 -0.23 4.27
N LEU A 153 21.25 -1.05 4.92
CA LEU A 153 21.66 -2.34 4.38
C LEU A 153 20.52 -3.36 4.43
N TYR A 154 19.74 -3.35 5.50
CA TYR A 154 18.55 -4.19 5.67
C TYR A 154 17.45 -3.85 4.66
N THR A 155 17.19 -2.56 4.42
CA THR A 155 16.20 -2.16 3.40
C THR A 155 16.64 -2.58 2.00
N LEU A 156 17.93 -2.49 1.68
CA LEU A 156 18.49 -2.98 0.41
C LEU A 156 18.40 -4.51 0.26
N LEU A 157 18.62 -5.26 1.34
CA LEU A 157 18.46 -6.71 1.34
C LEU A 157 16.99 -7.13 1.18
N ALA A 158 16.07 -6.39 1.81
CA ALA A 158 14.64 -6.63 1.69
C ALA A 158 14.13 -6.36 0.26
N ASP A 159 14.56 -5.25 -0.35
CA ASP A 159 14.17 -4.90 -1.73
C ASP A 159 14.73 -5.90 -2.77
N ASN A 160 15.96 -6.38 -2.57
CA ASN A 160 16.55 -7.39 -3.46
C ASN A 160 16.03 -8.82 -3.20
N GLY A 161 15.40 -9.08 -2.06
CA GLY A 161 14.81 -10.37 -1.70
C GLY A 161 13.43 -10.59 -2.32
N LEU A 162 12.65 -9.52 -2.55
CA LEU A 162 11.29 -9.59 -3.09
C LEU A 162 11.23 -9.68 -4.63
N GLY A 163 12.36 -9.63 -5.32
CA GLY A 163 12.45 -9.69 -6.79
C GLY A 163 12.84 -11.05 -7.38
N LYS A 164 12.79 -12.14 -6.59
CA LYS A 164 13.25 -13.48 -7.00
C LYS A 164 12.16 -14.57 -7.00
N GLU A 165 10.89 -14.19 -6.94
CA GLU A 165 9.76 -15.12 -7.16
C GLU A 165 9.02 -14.82 -8.46
#